data_AF-A0A0G1X0V2-F1
#
_entry.id   AF-A0A0G1X0V2-F1
#
_cell.length_a   1.000
_cell.length_b   1.000
_cell.length_c   1.000
_cell.angle_alpha   90.00
_cell.angle_beta   90.00
_cell.angle_gamma   90.00
#
_symmetry.space_group_name_H-M   'P 1'
#
loop_
_entity.id
_entity.type
_entity.pdbx_description
1 polymer ?
#
loop_
_entity_poly.entity_id
_entity_poly.type
_entity_poly.pdbx_seq_one_letter_code
_entity_poly.pdbx_strand_id
1 'polypeptide(L)'
;MHLRTKRVAGFTLIELLVVIGIIGILSSIVLASLQTSRKKALDAAVQEQLVAMRSAVELYALDHNGLYTSLTVLPLFTGVMDEDCDAVNAETSNWYANDSVIEPMIAKINEASGRVICAANNTYTKWAVSARLPTSPMSPSANLKWWCVDGYGTSKQFIGAIPINGGFPSYYDAKCE
;
A
#
# COMPACT_ATOMS: atom_id res chain seq x y z
N MET A 1 -46.64 -52.37 25.54
CA MET A 1 -45.40 -51.58 25.41
C MET A 1 -45.74 -50.11 25.60
N HIS A 2 -45.46 -49.54 26.76
CA HIS A 2 -45.81 -48.15 27.10
C HIS A 2 -44.66 -47.21 26.73
N LEU A 3 -44.82 -46.43 25.66
CA LEU A 3 -43.87 -45.38 25.28
C LEU A 3 -44.07 -44.17 26.19
N ARG A 4 -43.16 -43.99 27.17
CA ARG A 4 -43.08 -42.73 27.94
C ARG A 4 -42.52 -41.64 27.03
N THR A 5 -43.38 -40.74 26.58
CA THR A 5 -43.01 -39.48 25.91
C THR A 5 -42.24 -38.60 26.90
N LYS A 6 -40.94 -38.37 26.63
CA LYS A 6 -40.14 -37.38 27.38
C LYS A 6 -40.71 -36.00 27.10
N ARG A 7 -41.11 -35.26 28.14
CA ARG A 7 -41.47 -33.84 27.99
C ARG A 7 -40.21 -33.07 27.57
N VAL A 8 -40.28 -32.39 26.44
CA VAL A 8 -39.26 -31.42 26.02
C VAL A 8 -39.42 -30.19 26.91
N ALA A 9 -38.38 -29.87 27.69
CA ALA A 9 -38.34 -28.63 28.43
C ALA A 9 -38.14 -27.46 27.44
N GLY A 10 -39.04 -26.47 27.48
CA GLY A 10 -38.92 -25.26 26.68
C GLY A 10 -38.02 -24.23 27.36
N PHE A 11 -37.26 -23.48 26.56
CA PHE A 11 -36.50 -22.31 27.04
C PHE A 11 -37.46 -21.23 27.53
N THR A 12 -37.04 -20.51 28.58
CA THR A 12 -37.78 -19.34 29.05
C THR A 12 -37.47 -18.13 28.15
N LEU A 13 -38.44 -17.22 28.00
CA LEU A 13 -38.24 -15.98 27.25
C LEU A 13 -37.10 -15.12 27.85
N ILE A 14 -36.93 -15.17 29.17
CA ILE A 14 -35.88 -14.42 29.86
C ILE A 14 -34.48 -14.98 29.59
N GLU A 15 -34.34 -16.32 29.49
CA GLU A 15 -33.06 -16.94 29.10
C GLU A 15 -32.63 -16.51 27.71
N LEU A 16 -33.56 -16.48 26.75
CA LEU A 16 -33.24 -16.07 25.38
C LEU A 16 -32.91 -14.56 25.32
N LEU A 17 -33.62 -13.73 26.08
CA LEU A 17 -33.41 -12.27 26.11
C LEU A 17 -32.03 -11.91 26.69
N VAL A 18 -31.59 -12.58 27.76
CA VAL A 18 -30.27 -12.31 28.36
C VAL A 18 -29.14 -12.73 27.39
N VAL A 19 -29.31 -13.85 26.68
CA VAL A 19 -28.29 -14.36 25.74
C VAL A 19 -28.06 -13.39 24.58
N ILE A 20 -29.13 -12.90 23.94
CA ILE A 20 -28.97 -11.92 22.86
C ILE A 20 -28.40 -10.59 23.39
N GLY A 21 -28.70 -10.24 24.64
CA GLY A 21 -28.10 -9.08 25.31
C GLY A 21 -26.58 -9.20 25.46
N ILE A 22 -26.09 -10.35 25.95
CA ILE A 22 -24.66 -10.61 26.11
C ILE A 22 -23.95 -10.67 24.75
N ILE A 23 -24.54 -11.35 23.75
CA ILE A 23 -23.99 -11.41 22.38
C ILE A 23 -23.90 -10.01 21.77
N GLY A 24 -24.90 -9.15 21.99
CA GLY A 24 -24.90 -7.75 21.55
C GLY A 24 -23.70 -6.96 22.11
N ILE A 25 -23.45 -7.07 23.41
CA ILE A 25 -22.32 -6.37 24.05
C ILE A 25 -20.98 -6.90 23.51
N LEU A 26 -20.79 -8.22 23.49
CA LEU A 26 -19.54 -8.84 23.04
C LEU A 26 -19.25 -8.56 21.56
N SER A 27 -20.25 -8.63 20.69
CA SER A 27 -20.09 -8.38 19.25
C SER A 27 -19.64 -6.96 18.92
N SER A 28 -20.10 -5.96 19.68
CA SER A 28 -19.70 -4.56 19.47
C SER A 28 -18.19 -4.32 19.67
N ILE A 29 -17.60 -4.93 20.71
CA ILE A 29 -16.18 -4.84 21.03
C ILE A 29 -15.33 -5.55 19.98
N VAL A 30 -15.77 -6.75 19.56
CA VAL A 30 -15.07 -7.56 18.56
C VAL A 30 -15.03 -6.84 17.20
N LEU A 31 -16.13 -6.20 16.78
CA LEU A 31 -16.19 -5.51 15.50
C LEU A 31 -15.19 -4.34 15.41
N ALA A 32 -15.08 -3.53 16.47
CA ALA A 32 -14.13 -2.42 16.52
C ALA A 32 -12.66 -2.91 16.47
N SER A 33 -12.35 -3.99 17.18
CA SER A 33 -11.03 -4.62 17.15
C SER A 33 -10.67 -5.19 15.77
N LEU A 34 -11.65 -5.84 15.12
CA LEU A 34 -11.46 -6.45 13.81
C LEU A 34 -11.17 -5.40 12.71
N GLN A 35 -11.84 -4.25 12.73
CA GLN A 35 -11.59 -3.17 11.77
C GLN A 35 -10.14 -2.67 11.82
N THR A 36 -9.60 -2.48 13.03
CA THR A 36 -8.21 -2.04 13.22
C THR A 36 -7.22 -3.13 12.78
N SER A 37 -7.51 -4.38 13.10
CA SER A 37 -6.65 -5.52 12.74
C SER A 37 -6.60 -5.72 11.21
N ARG A 38 -7.73 -5.54 10.51
CA ARG A 38 -7.78 -5.59 9.04
C ARG A 38 -6.90 -4.52 8.40
N LYS A 39 -6.95 -3.27 8.89
CA LYS A 39 -6.08 -2.20 8.38
C LYS A 39 -4.59 -2.52 8.58
N LYS A 40 -4.21 -3.05 9.73
CA LYS A 40 -2.82 -3.49 9.99
C LYS A 40 -2.38 -4.64 9.08
N ALA A 41 -3.28 -5.58 8.76
CA ALA A 41 -2.99 -6.65 7.81
C ALA A 41 -2.77 -6.10 6.39
N LEU A 42 -3.55 -5.10 5.98
CA LEU A 42 -3.36 -4.40 4.71
C LEU A 42 -2.04 -3.61 4.70
N ASP A 43 -1.67 -2.94 5.79
CA ASP A 43 -0.36 -2.28 5.91
C ASP A 43 0.78 -3.28 5.65
N ALA A 44 0.74 -4.46 6.29
CA ALA A 44 1.76 -5.50 6.10
C ALA A 44 1.80 -5.99 4.64
N ALA A 45 0.63 -6.17 4.02
CA ALA A 45 0.54 -6.56 2.61
C ALA A 45 1.14 -5.51 1.67
N VAL A 46 0.91 -4.21 1.93
CA VAL A 46 1.52 -3.11 1.17
C VAL A 46 3.04 -3.11 1.34
N GLN A 47 3.53 -3.27 2.58
CA GLN A 47 4.96 -3.32 2.87
C GLN A 47 5.66 -4.46 2.12
N GLU A 48 5.08 -5.66 2.16
CA GLU A 48 5.60 -6.84 1.47
C GLU A 48 5.61 -6.65 -0.06
N GLN A 49 4.52 -6.12 -0.62
CA GLN A 49 4.42 -5.89 -2.06
C GLN A 49 5.43 -4.85 -2.56
N LEU A 50 5.64 -3.75 -1.82
CA LEU A 50 6.66 -2.76 -2.17
C LEU A 50 8.07 -3.34 -2.08
N VAL A 51 8.36 -4.20 -1.10
CA VAL A 51 9.66 -4.89 -1.02
C VAL A 51 9.84 -5.86 -2.19
N ALA A 52 8.79 -6.58 -2.59
CA ALA A 52 8.81 -7.47 -3.75
C ALA A 52 9.04 -6.71 -5.07
N MET A 53 8.58 -5.46 -5.19
CA MET A 53 8.85 -4.63 -6.36
C MET A 53 10.35 -4.42 -6.57
N ARG A 54 11.19 -4.47 -5.52
CA ARG A 54 12.64 -4.26 -5.67
C ARG A 54 13.24 -5.17 -6.72
N SER A 55 12.97 -6.47 -6.67
CA SER A 55 13.52 -7.37 -7.70
C SER A 55 12.97 -7.09 -9.09
N ALA A 56 11.69 -6.73 -9.21
CA ALA A 56 11.09 -6.41 -10.51
C ALA A 56 11.71 -5.14 -11.14
N VAL A 57 11.93 -4.10 -10.34
CA VAL A 57 12.52 -2.83 -10.79
C VAL A 57 14.01 -3.00 -11.14
N GLU A 58 14.77 -3.79 -10.39
CA GLU A 58 16.14 -4.12 -10.75
C GLU A 58 16.22 -4.95 -12.04
N LEU A 59 15.29 -5.88 -12.25
CA LEU A 59 15.20 -6.64 -13.52
C LEU A 59 14.91 -5.71 -14.70
N TYR A 60 13.98 -4.75 -14.55
CA TYR A 60 13.73 -3.74 -15.57
C TYR A 60 15.01 -2.99 -15.95
N ALA A 61 15.82 -2.57 -14.97
CA ALA A 61 17.06 -1.85 -15.25
C ALA A 61 18.08 -2.71 -16.02
N LEU A 62 18.14 -4.02 -15.81
CA LEU A 62 19.02 -4.90 -16.58
C LEU A 62 18.68 -4.88 -18.08
N ASP A 63 17.40 -4.80 -18.43
CA ASP A 63 16.93 -4.69 -19.81
C ASP A 63 17.11 -3.28 -20.41
N HIS A 64 17.34 -2.27 -19.55
CA HIS A 64 17.41 -0.85 -19.90
C HIS A 64 18.78 -0.21 -19.60
N ASN A 65 19.87 -0.96 -19.80
CA ASN A 65 21.25 -0.46 -19.64
C ASN A 65 21.57 0.09 -18.23
N GLY A 66 20.96 -0.49 -17.20
CA GLY A 66 21.09 -0.05 -15.81
C GLY A 66 20.32 1.22 -15.47
N LEU A 67 19.37 1.61 -16.32
CA LEU A 67 18.52 2.79 -16.12
C LEU A 67 17.09 2.40 -15.76
N TYR A 68 16.45 3.24 -14.96
CA TYR A 68 15.04 3.12 -14.58
C TYR A 68 14.11 3.87 -15.54
N THR A 69 14.63 4.19 -16.73
CA THR A 69 13.90 4.77 -17.86
C THR A 69 14.52 4.31 -19.18
N SER A 70 13.77 4.43 -20.28
CA SER A 70 14.28 4.16 -21.62
C SER A 70 15.19 5.28 -22.15
N LEU A 71 16.22 4.90 -22.92
CA LEU A 71 17.17 5.83 -23.52
C LEU A 71 16.54 6.87 -24.46
N THR A 72 15.32 6.60 -24.97
CA THR A 72 14.61 7.48 -25.92
C THR A 72 14.20 8.82 -25.31
N VAL A 73 14.16 8.95 -23.98
CA VAL A 73 13.73 10.17 -23.28
C VAL A 73 14.86 10.94 -22.59
N LEU A 74 16.09 10.41 -22.60
CA LEU A 74 17.23 11.03 -21.89
C LEU A 74 17.60 12.47 -22.31
N PRO A 75 17.43 12.91 -23.58
CA PRO A 75 17.74 14.30 -23.93
C PRO A 75 16.58 15.28 -23.66
N LEU A 76 15.43 14.82 -23.14
CA LEU A 76 14.21 15.64 -23.02
C LEU A 76 13.92 16.14 -21.61
N PHE A 77 14.65 15.71 -20.58
CA PHE A 77 14.29 16.04 -19.21
C PHE A 77 15.50 16.37 -18.32
N THR A 78 15.46 17.56 -17.73
CA THR A 78 16.36 18.00 -16.65
C THR A 78 15.54 18.13 -15.38
N GLY A 79 15.12 17.01 -14.80
CA GLY A 79 14.30 16.98 -13.60
C GLY A 79 14.26 15.60 -12.99
N VAL A 80 13.68 15.49 -11.81
CA VAL A 80 13.37 14.22 -11.14
C VAL A 80 11.94 13.87 -11.50
N MET A 81 11.69 12.59 -11.80
CA MET A 81 10.32 12.10 -11.99
C MET A 81 9.81 11.61 -10.63
N ASP A 82 8.97 12.39 -9.96
CA ASP A 82 8.27 12.00 -8.73
C ASP A 82 6.78 12.28 -8.93
N GLU A 83 6.04 11.25 -9.30
CA GLU A 83 4.62 11.33 -9.63
C GLU A 83 3.87 10.08 -9.16
N ASP A 84 2.54 10.14 -9.22
CA ASP A 84 1.72 8.93 -9.05
C ASP A 84 2.17 7.87 -10.05
N CYS A 85 2.43 6.66 -9.55
CA CYS A 85 3.05 5.60 -10.35
C CYS A 85 2.23 5.21 -11.59
N ASP A 86 0.92 5.42 -11.54
CA ASP A 86 -0.05 5.14 -12.61
C ASP A 86 -0.33 6.36 -13.51
N ALA A 87 0.35 7.49 -13.27
CA ALA A 87 0.28 8.63 -14.17
C ALA A 87 1.01 8.29 -15.47
N VAL A 88 0.25 8.16 -16.56
CA VAL A 88 0.79 8.02 -17.91
C VAL A 88 0.65 9.34 -18.65
N ASN A 89 1.78 10.03 -18.82
CA ASN A 89 1.93 11.21 -19.66
C ASN A 89 3.11 11.00 -20.62
N ALA A 90 3.37 11.96 -21.51
CA ALA A 90 4.45 11.85 -22.50
C ALA A 90 5.85 11.70 -21.87
N GLU A 91 6.00 12.05 -20.59
CA GLU A 91 7.25 12.08 -19.84
C GLU A 91 7.44 10.82 -18.98
N THR A 92 6.34 10.23 -18.50
CA THR A 92 6.35 9.01 -17.68
C THR A 92 6.19 7.74 -18.51
N SER A 93 5.76 7.78 -19.76
CA SER A 93 5.45 6.55 -20.55
C SER A 93 6.61 5.52 -20.70
N ASN A 94 7.85 5.88 -20.35
CA ASN A 94 9.04 5.06 -20.60
C ASN A 94 9.87 4.71 -19.35
N TRP A 95 9.33 4.88 -18.14
CA TRP A 95 10.00 4.50 -16.89
C TRP A 95 9.52 3.16 -16.31
N TYR A 96 10.24 2.67 -15.30
CA TYR A 96 9.98 1.38 -14.66
C TYR A 96 8.54 1.20 -14.16
N ALA A 97 7.83 2.27 -13.75
CA ALA A 97 6.47 2.10 -13.19
C ALA A 97 5.44 1.67 -14.24
N ASN A 98 5.71 1.95 -15.52
CA ASN A 98 4.87 1.58 -16.67
C ASN A 98 5.35 0.29 -17.36
N ASP A 99 6.22 -0.48 -16.71
CA ASP A 99 6.62 -1.78 -17.22
C ASP A 99 5.49 -2.80 -17.03
N SER A 100 5.29 -3.67 -18.03
CA SER A 100 4.21 -4.68 -18.03
C SER A 100 4.23 -5.66 -16.84
N VAL A 101 5.37 -5.82 -16.17
CA VAL A 101 5.52 -6.64 -14.95
C VAL A 101 5.25 -5.81 -13.69
N ILE A 102 5.62 -4.53 -13.69
CA ILE A 102 5.59 -3.66 -12.52
C ILE A 102 4.21 -2.99 -12.36
N GLU A 103 3.57 -2.58 -13.46
CA GLU A 103 2.21 -2.01 -13.49
C GLU A 103 1.17 -2.83 -12.67
N PRO A 104 1.02 -4.15 -12.86
CA PRO A 104 0.05 -4.93 -12.08
C PRO A 104 0.41 -5.00 -10.58
N MET A 105 1.70 -4.89 -10.22
CA MET A 105 2.12 -4.82 -8.81
C MET A 105 1.67 -3.49 -8.22
N ILE A 106 1.87 -2.39 -8.94
CA ILE A 106 1.46 -1.05 -8.53
C ILE A 106 -0.06 -0.97 -8.38
N ALA A 107 -0.82 -1.50 -9.34
CA ALA A 107 -2.28 -1.53 -9.29
C ALA A 107 -2.79 -2.23 -8.01
N LYS A 108 -2.22 -3.39 -7.67
CA LYS A 108 -2.57 -4.14 -6.45
C LYS A 108 -2.26 -3.35 -5.18
N ILE A 109 -1.14 -2.63 -5.15
CA ILE A 109 -0.78 -1.79 -4.01
C ILE A 109 -1.74 -0.61 -3.91
N ASN A 110 -2.05 0.03 -5.05
CA ASN A 110 -2.94 1.18 -5.15
C ASN A 110 -4.36 0.86 -4.66
N GLU A 111 -4.87 -0.34 -4.92
CA GLU A 111 -6.15 -0.82 -4.37
C GLU A 111 -6.17 -0.83 -2.84
N ALA A 112 -5.04 -1.15 -2.19
CA ALA A 112 -4.93 -1.20 -0.73
C ALA A 112 -4.57 0.16 -0.10
N SER A 113 -3.64 0.90 -0.72
CA SER A 113 -3.11 2.17 -0.20
C SER A 113 -3.95 3.39 -0.60
N GLY A 114 -4.67 3.29 -1.71
CA GLY A 114 -5.37 4.38 -2.40
C GLY A 114 -4.44 5.37 -3.12
N ARG A 115 -3.12 5.23 -2.97
CA ARG A 115 -2.11 6.05 -3.67
C ARG A 115 -0.72 5.42 -3.58
N VAL A 116 -0.01 5.40 -4.71
CA VAL A 116 1.39 4.96 -4.82
C VAL A 116 2.15 6.01 -5.63
N ILE A 117 3.31 6.41 -5.14
CA ILE A 117 4.17 7.41 -5.76
C ILE A 117 5.50 6.75 -6.09
N CYS A 118 5.95 6.98 -7.32
CA CYS A 118 7.16 6.40 -7.86
C CYS A 118 8.13 7.53 -8.18
N ALA A 119 9.40 7.30 -7.87
CA ALA A 119 10.47 8.26 -8.04
C ALA A 119 11.64 7.65 -8.83
N ALA A 120 12.27 8.45 -9.69
CA ALA A 120 13.58 8.17 -10.27
C ALA A 120 14.46 9.43 -10.19
N ASN A 121 15.76 9.26 -9.90
CA ASN A 121 16.67 10.39 -9.85
C ASN A 121 16.89 11.03 -11.23
N ASN A 122 17.48 12.22 -11.26
CA ASN A 122 17.73 12.98 -12.50
C ASN A 122 18.67 12.31 -13.51
N THR A 123 19.41 11.28 -13.09
CA THR A 123 20.26 10.46 -13.97
C THR A 123 19.63 9.11 -14.29
N TYR A 124 18.44 8.82 -13.76
CA TYR A 124 17.70 7.56 -13.90
C TYR A 124 18.48 6.32 -13.48
N THR A 125 19.48 6.47 -12.61
CA THR A 125 20.31 5.39 -12.07
C THR A 125 19.87 4.95 -10.68
N LYS A 126 18.84 5.60 -10.13
CA LYS A 126 18.25 5.32 -8.82
C LYS A 126 16.73 5.47 -8.88
N TRP A 127 16.06 4.70 -8.04
CA TRP A 127 14.62 4.65 -7.96
C TRP A 127 14.17 4.47 -6.51
N ALA A 128 12.94 4.91 -6.25
CA ALA A 128 12.22 4.60 -5.03
C ALA A 128 10.72 4.59 -5.28
N VAL A 129 10.00 3.84 -4.47
CA VAL A 129 8.55 3.75 -4.50
C VAL A 129 8.02 3.98 -3.09
N SER A 130 6.90 4.68 -2.97
CA SER A 130 6.21 4.87 -1.71
C SER A 130 4.71 4.65 -1.85
N ALA A 131 4.10 4.04 -0.83
CA ALA A 131 2.65 3.90 -0.77
C ALA A 131 2.13 4.33 0.59
N ARG A 132 0.92 4.88 0.57
CA ARG A 132 0.21 5.25 1.80
C ARG A 132 -0.18 3.99 2.58
N LEU A 133 0.03 4.01 3.89
CA LEU A 133 -0.44 2.92 4.74
C LEU A 133 -1.96 3.05 4.98
N PRO A 134 -2.77 1.99 4.81
CA PRO A 134 -4.19 1.95 5.18
C PRO A 134 -4.52 2.43 6.60
N THR A 135 -3.58 2.31 7.55
CA THR A 135 -3.72 2.88 8.91
C THR A 135 -3.50 4.39 8.99
N SER A 136 -3.10 5.04 7.90
CA SER A 136 -2.92 6.49 7.82
C SER A 136 -4.26 7.22 8.06
N PRO A 137 -4.26 8.37 8.76
CA PRO A 137 -5.46 9.18 8.95
C PRO A 137 -6.10 9.57 7.61
N MET A 138 -7.45 9.67 7.57
CA MET A 138 -8.24 9.99 6.36
C MET A 138 -8.29 11.50 6.01
N SER A 139 -7.64 12.36 6.80
CA SER A 139 -7.63 13.81 6.58
C SER A 139 -6.57 14.21 5.53
N PRO A 140 -6.77 15.31 4.76
CA PRO A 140 -5.75 15.91 3.88
C PRO A 140 -4.61 16.58 4.68
N SER A 141 -4.11 15.90 5.70
CA SER A 141 -3.12 16.40 6.64
C SER A 141 -1.69 16.13 6.18
N ALA A 142 -0.77 16.98 6.62
CA ALA A 142 0.68 16.79 6.50
C ALA A 142 1.25 15.60 7.32
N ASN A 143 0.40 14.74 7.89
CA ASN A 143 0.79 13.64 8.80
C ASN A 143 0.26 12.29 8.30
N LEU A 144 0.37 12.04 7.00
CA LEU A 144 0.05 10.76 6.41
C LEU A 144 1.19 9.78 6.68
N LYS A 145 0.84 8.53 6.96
CA LYS A 145 1.83 7.45 7.11
C LYS A 145 2.08 6.82 5.76
N TRP A 146 3.36 6.69 5.42
CA TRP A 146 3.83 6.13 4.16
C TRP A 146 4.86 5.04 4.43
N TRP A 147 4.93 4.07 3.53
CA TRP A 147 6.02 3.13 3.46
C TRP A 147 6.82 3.39 2.19
N CYS A 148 8.13 3.57 2.33
CA CYS A 148 9.04 3.81 1.22
C CYS A 148 9.99 2.62 1.06
N VAL A 149 10.26 2.23 -0.17
CA VAL A 149 11.27 1.26 -0.57
C VAL A 149 12.13 1.87 -1.67
N ASP A 150 13.46 1.76 -1.55
CA ASP A 150 14.40 2.26 -2.56
C ASP A 150 15.35 1.18 -3.09
N GLY A 151 16.05 1.55 -4.17
CA GLY A 151 17.14 0.77 -4.78
C GLY A 151 18.44 0.75 -3.94
N TYR A 152 18.51 1.44 -2.81
CA TYR A 152 19.64 1.35 -1.86
C TYR A 152 19.47 0.20 -0.85
N GLY A 153 18.31 -0.47 -0.88
CA GLY A 153 17.98 -1.53 0.08
C GLY A 153 17.22 -1.02 1.30
N THR A 154 16.90 0.28 1.37
CA THR A 154 16.13 0.85 2.48
C THR A 154 14.66 0.50 2.33
N SER A 155 14.03 0.17 3.46
CA SER A 155 12.57 0.02 3.54
C SER A 155 12.14 0.58 4.89
N LYS A 156 11.37 1.67 4.89
CA LYS A 156 11.01 2.35 6.13
C LYS A 156 9.70 3.10 6.05
N GLN A 157 9.10 3.29 7.22
CA GLN A 157 7.94 4.13 7.39
C GLN A 157 8.38 5.59 7.57
N PHE A 158 7.64 6.52 6.97
CA PHE A 158 7.76 7.95 7.27
C PHE A 158 6.37 8.58 7.47
N ILE A 159 6.37 9.79 8.04
CA ILE A 159 5.15 10.57 8.30
C ILE A 159 5.33 11.93 7.63
N GLY A 160 4.42 12.30 6.74
CA GLY A 160 4.52 13.54 5.99
C GLY A 160 3.28 13.88 5.18
N ALA A 161 3.32 15.00 4.47
CA ALA A 161 2.31 15.35 3.49
C ALA A 161 2.33 14.37 2.31
N ILE A 162 1.48 14.63 1.32
CA ILE A 162 1.54 13.91 0.05
C ILE A 162 2.92 14.20 -0.59
N PRO A 163 3.69 13.17 -0.97
CA PRO A 163 4.90 13.35 -1.77
C PRO A 163 4.51 13.74 -3.20
N ILE A 164 4.48 15.03 -3.50
CA ILE A 164 4.42 15.56 -4.87
C ILE A 164 5.43 16.69 -4.99
N ASN A 165 6.09 16.83 -6.15
CA ASN A 165 7.02 17.92 -6.44
C ASN A 165 8.13 18.09 -5.37
N GLY A 166 8.80 17.00 -4.99
CA GLY A 166 9.90 17.04 -4.01
C GLY A 166 9.47 16.80 -2.57
N GLY A 167 8.31 16.18 -2.36
CA GLY A 167 7.76 15.84 -1.04
C GLY A 167 8.24 14.51 -0.44
N PHE A 168 9.40 13.98 -0.87
CA PHE A 168 10.07 12.69 -0.53
C PHE A 168 9.82 11.53 -1.51
N PRO A 169 10.80 10.64 -1.79
CA PRO A 169 12.16 10.45 -1.21
C PRO A 169 13.14 11.58 -1.59
N SER A 170 14.38 11.66 -1.05
CA SER A 170 15.30 12.79 -1.31
C SER A 170 15.28 13.11 -2.81
N TYR A 171 14.66 14.25 -3.17
CA TYR A 171 14.12 14.45 -4.52
C TYR A 171 15.19 14.14 -5.58
N TYR A 172 16.41 14.58 -5.31
CA TYR A 172 17.54 14.37 -6.21
C TYR A 172 18.13 12.96 -6.26
N ASP A 173 17.96 12.12 -5.21
CA ASP A 173 18.62 10.80 -5.14
C ASP A 173 17.65 9.62 -5.18
N ALA A 174 16.33 9.87 -5.18
CA ALA A 174 15.30 8.82 -5.09
C ALA A 174 15.61 7.84 -3.94
N LYS A 175 15.84 8.37 -2.74
CA LYS A 175 16.19 7.62 -1.54
C LYS A 175 15.21 7.81 -0.39
N CYS A 176 14.83 6.72 0.26
CA CYS A 176 13.96 6.75 1.43
C CYS A 176 14.70 7.38 2.63
N GLU A 177 14.51 8.69 2.85
CA GLU A 177 15.09 9.49 3.95
C GLU A 177 14.07 9.90 5.02
#